data_AF-A0A3N5SE26-F1
#
_entry.id   AF-A0A3N5SE26-F1
#
_cell.length_a   1.000
_cell.length_b   1.000
_cell.length_c   1.000
_cell.angle_alpha   90.00
_cell.angle_beta   90.00
_cell.angle_gamma   90.00
#
_symmetry.space_group_name_H-M   'P 1'
#
loop_
_entity.id
_entity.type
_entity.pdbx_description
1 polymer ?
#
loop_
_entity_poly.entity_id
_entity_poly.type
_entity_poly.pdbx_seq_one_letter_code
_entity_poly.pdbx_strand_id
1 'polypeptide(L)'
;MGGPMATEALQYADLRQSTRFLHVYKPPKIDGDFTGKHIISVDQFDRRDLQILFDATTSIRRRIRQHDRGLLQLCAGSLMATLFYEASTRTDLSFQAAMRHLGGE
;
A
#
# COMPACT_ATOMS: atom_id res chain seq x y z
N MET A 1 -29.33 12.79 -41.72
CA MET A 1 -29.36 13.73 -40.60
C MET A 1 -29.33 12.91 -39.31
N GLY A 2 -28.20 12.39 -38.83
CA GLY A 2 -26.85 12.95 -38.83
C GLY A 2 -26.60 13.62 -37.48
N GLY A 3 -26.33 12.81 -36.46
CA GLY A 3 -25.86 13.27 -35.15
C GLY A 3 -25.67 12.06 -34.23
N PRO A 4 -24.43 11.61 -33.97
CA PRO A 4 -24.22 10.61 -32.94
C PRO A 4 -24.45 11.29 -31.59
N MET A 5 -25.28 10.67 -30.75
CA MET A 5 -25.27 10.88 -29.30
C MET A 5 -23.92 10.37 -28.79
N ALA A 6 -22.88 11.17 -28.98
CA ALA A 6 -21.56 10.95 -28.43
C ALA A 6 -21.67 11.08 -26.92
N THR A 7 -21.93 9.94 -26.28
CA THR A 7 -21.21 9.47 -25.10
C THR A 7 -20.62 10.60 -24.26
N GLU A 8 -21.46 11.25 -23.45
CA GLU A 8 -21.01 11.91 -22.22
C GLU A 8 -20.54 10.82 -21.25
N ALA A 9 -19.43 10.17 -21.60
CA ALA A 9 -18.58 9.59 -20.59
C ALA A 9 -18.06 10.78 -19.79
N LEU A 10 -18.70 11.04 -18.66
CA LEU A 10 -18.16 11.88 -17.60
C LEU A 10 -16.67 11.51 -17.46
N GLN A 11 -15.79 12.36 -17.98
CA GLN A 11 -14.40 12.38 -17.59
C GLN A 11 -14.43 12.72 -16.11
N TYR A 12 -14.54 11.69 -15.26
CA TYR A 12 -14.16 11.80 -13.87
C TYR A 12 -12.69 12.22 -13.91
N ALA A 13 -12.46 13.52 -13.81
CA ALA A 13 -11.14 14.06 -13.60
C ALA A 13 -10.60 13.32 -12.39
N ASP A 14 -9.51 12.60 -12.59
CA ASP A 14 -8.89 11.81 -11.55
C ASP A 14 -8.54 12.72 -10.37
N LEU A 15 -9.35 12.66 -9.30
CA LEU A 15 -9.27 13.54 -8.13
C LEU A 15 -8.05 13.23 -7.25
N ARG A 16 -7.23 12.24 -7.61
CA ARG A 16 -6.05 11.86 -6.85
C ARG A 16 -4.99 12.96 -6.97
N GLN A 17 -4.60 13.53 -5.83
CA GLN A 17 -3.52 14.52 -5.77
C GLN A 17 -2.21 14.00 -6.38
N SER A 18 -1.98 12.68 -6.31
CA SER A 18 -0.78 12.03 -6.85
C SER A 18 -0.70 12.04 -8.37
N THR A 19 -1.83 12.15 -9.09
CA THR A 19 -1.86 12.09 -10.57
C THR A 19 -1.03 13.19 -11.20
N ARG A 20 -0.96 14.37 -10.56
CA ARG A 20 -0.11 15.48 -10.99
C ARG A 20 1.39 15.15 -10.98
N PHE A 21 1.84 14.18 -10.18
CA PHE A 21 3.25 13.84 -10.00
C PHE A 21 3.68 12.57 -10.73
N LEU A 22 2.75 11.83 -11.36
CA LEU A 22 3.07 10.58 -12.07
C LEU A 22 4.00 10.77 -13.29
N HIS A 23 4.17 12.00 -13.77
CA HIS A 23 5.15 12.34 -14.80
C HIS A 23 6.60 12.31 -14.28
N VAL A 24 6.81 12.46 -12.96
CA VAL A 24 8.13 12.47 -12.33
C VAL A 24 8.61 11.05 -12.07
N TYR A 25 7.70 10.19 -11.61
CA TYR A 25 8.00 8.80 -11.32
C TYR A 25 6.76 7.94 -11.58
N LYS A 26 6.93 6.93 -12.43
CA LYS A 26 5.92 5.90 -12.65
C LYS A 26 6.32 4.66 -11.85
N PRO A 27 5.63 4.36 -10.74
CA PRO A 27 6.00 3.22 -9.92
C PRO A 27 5.75 1.91 -10.69
N PRO A 28 6.66 0.92 -10.58
CA PRO A 28 6.48 -0.37 -11.22
C PRO A 28 5.28 -1.12 -10.66
N LYS A 29 4.68 -1.98 -11.48
CA LYS A 29 3.65 -2.93 -11.06
C LYS A 29 4.22 -3.88 -9.98
N ILE A 30 3.36 -4.30 -9.06
CA ILE A 30 3.74 -5.28 -8.04
C ILE A 30 3.98 -6.65 -8.68
N ASP A 31 3.15 -7.10 -9.63
CA ASP A 31 3.40 -8.30 -10.44
C ASP A 31 3.80 -9.55 -9.62
N GLY A 32 3.14 -9.75 -8.48
CA GLY A 32 3.35 -10.86 -7.57
C GLY A 32 4.60 -10.81 -6.69
N ASP A 33 5.45 -9.79 -6.82
CA ASP A 33 6.66 -9.62 -6.01
C ASP A 33 6.72 -8.23 -5.39
N PHE A 34 6.76 -8.16 -4.05
CA PHE A 34 6.78 -6.91 -3.30
C PHE A 34 8.20 -6.42 -2.97
N THR A 35 9.22 -7.25 -3.22
CA THR A 35 10.60 -6.99 -2.82
C THR A 35 11.14 -5.73 -3.50
N GLY A 36 11.63 -4.78 -2.70
CA GLY A 36 12.24 -3.55 -3.21
C GLY A 36 11.28 -2.57 -3.89
N LYS A 37 9.96 -2.78 -3.81
CA LYS A 37 8.96 -1.91 -4.45
C LYS A 37 8.34 -0.93 -3.45
N HIS A 38 8.25 0.33 -3.86
CA HIS A 38 7.50 1.35 -3.13
C HIS A 38 6.01 1.27 -3.46
N ILE A 39 5.14 1.36 -2.45
CA ILE A 39 3.69 1.44 -2.61
C ILE A 39 3.29 2.92 -2.64
N ILE A 40 2.96 3.44 -3.82
CA ILE A 40 2.66 4.85 -4.09
C ILE A 40 1.24 5.02 -4.64
N SER A 41 0.78 4.08 -5.47
CA SER A 41 -0.56 4.12 -6.07
C SER A 41 -1.22 2.74 -6.06
N VAL A 42 -2.55 2.74 -5.93
CA VAL A 42 -3.37 1.54 -6.08
C VAL A 42 -3.25 0.96 -7.50
N ASP A 43 -2.92 1.77 -8.49
CA ASP A 43 -2.73 1.33 -9.88
C ASP A 43 -1.54 0.36 -10.04
N GLN A 44 -0.66 0.25 -9.04
CA GLN A 44 0.42 -0.73 -9.04
C GLN A 44 -0.06 -2.18 -8.84
N PHE A 45 -1.26 -2.36 -8.30
CA PHE A 45 -1.79 -3.65 -7.89
C PHE A 45 -2.73 -4.22 -8.93
N ASP A 46 -2.54 -5.51 -9.23
CA ASP A 46 -3.50 -6.34 -9.93
C ASP A 46 -4.14 -7.34 -8.93
N ARG A 47 -5.16 -8.09 -9.39
CA ARG A 47 -5.93 -9.00 -8.53
C ARG A 47 -5.05 -10.02 -7.78
N ARG A 48 -4.02 -10.54 -8.45
CA ARG A 48 -3.07 -11.50 -7.87
C ARG A 48 -2.31 -10.89 -6.69
N ASP A 49 -1.91 -9.63 -6.80
CA ASP A 49 -1.14 -8.92 -5.76
C ASP A 49 -1.99 -8.74 -4.50
N LEU A 50 -3.26 -8.39 -4.67
CA LEU A 50 -4.21 -8.27 -3.58
C LEU A 50 -4.45 -9.60 -2.86
N GLN A 51 -4.54 -10.70 -3.61
CA GLN A 51 -4.66 -12.04 -3.02
C GLN A 51 -3.45 -12.36 -2.12
N ILE A 52 -2.23 -12.15 -2.62
CA ILE A 52 -0.99 -12.35 -1.86
C ILE A 52 -0.97 -11.47 -0.60
N LEU A 53 -1.35 -10.19 -0.72
CA LEU A 53 -1.41 -9.25 0.39
C LEU A 53 -2.37 -9.71 1.49
N PHE A 54 -3.57 -10.16 1.11
CA PHE A 54 -4.58 -10.60 2.09
C PHE A 54 -4.25 -11.95 2.73
N ASP A 55 -3.59 -12.85 1.99
CA ASP A 55 -3.09 -14.11 2.53
C ASP A 55 -1.98 -13.85 3.57
N ALA A 56 -1.04 -12.97 3.26
CA ALA A 56 -0.01 -12.52 4.20
C ALA A 56 -0.63 -11.87 5.45
N THR A 57 -1.60 -10.96 5.27
CA THR A 57 -2.31 -10.30 6.37
C THR A 57 -3.01 -11.31 7.29
N THR A 58 -3.68 -12.31 6.70
CA THR A 58 -4.37 -13.37 7.44
C THR A 58 -3.39 -14.24 8.22
N SER A 59 -2.25 -14.57 7.62
CA SER A 59 -1.17 -15.32 8.25
C SER A 59 -0.57 -14.56 9.44
N ILE A 60 -0.18 -13.30 9.25
CA ILE A 60 0.38 -12.45 10.32
C ILE A 60 -0.62 -12.33 11.47
N ARG A 61 -1.89 -12.05 11.20
CA ARG A 61 -2.93 -11.97 12.23
C ARG A 61 -3.05 -13.25 13.03
N ARG A 62 -2.97 -14.43 12.38
CA ARG A 62 -2.98 -15.73 13.05
C ARG A 62 -1.75 -15.90 13.95
N ARG A 63 -0.57 -15.59 13.44
CA ARG A 63 0.71 -15.70 14.15
C ARG A 63 0.78 -14.79 15.38
N ILE A 64 0.24 -13.56 15.28
CA ILE A 64 0.10 -12.65 16.42
C ILE A 64 -0.76 -13.28 17.53
N ARG A 65 -1.93 -13.84 17.18
CA ARG A 65 -2.83 -14.51 18.14
C ARG A 65 -2.21 -15.75 18.79
N GLN A 66 -1.24 -16.36 18.13
CA GLN A 66 -0.51 -17.52 18.64
C GLN A 66 0.75 -17.13 19.41
N HIS A 67 1.02 -15.83 19.60
CA HIS A 67 2.24 -15.31 20.22
C HIS A 67 3.52 -15.85 19.56
N ASP A 68 3.51 -16.01 18.24
CA ASP A 68 4.67 -16.49 17.49
C ASP A 68 5.83 -15.49 17.54
N ARG A 69 6.89 -15.87 18.28
CA ARG A 69 8.11 -15.07 18.43
C ARG A 69 8.87 -14.88 17.11
N GLY A 70 8.64 -15.74 16.10
CA GLY A 70 9.24 -15.60 14.78
C GLY A 70 8.80 -14.35 14.02
N LEU A 71 7.71 -13.68 14.42
CA LEU A 71 7.30 -12.40 13.84
C LEU A 71 8.31 -11.29 14.15
N LEU A 72 8.93 -11.30 15.33
CA LEU A 72 9.88 -10.27 15.76
C LEU A 72 11.18 -10.28 14.94
N GLN A 73 11.42 -11.32 14.15
CA GLN A 73 12.60 -11.42 13.29
C GLN A 73 12.37 -10.82 11.90
N LEU A 74 11.13 -10.47 11.55
CA LEU A 74 10.80 -9.98 10.21
C LEU A 74 11.36 -8.57 9.96
N CYS A 75 11.37 -7.71 10.98
CA CYS A 75 11.91 -6.36 10.92
C CYS A 75 12.99 -6.12 11.99
N ALA A 76 13.58 -7.17 12.56
CA ALA A 76 14.64 -7.04 13.55
C ALA A 76 15.80 -6.19 13.03
N GLY A 77 16.20 -5.19 13.83
CA GLY A 77 17.29 -4.26 13.48
C GLY A 77 16.95 -3.25 12.39
N SER A 78 15.70 -3.20 11.92
CA SER A 78 15.23 -2.18 10.97
C SER A 78 14.66 -0.97 11.72
N LEU A 79 14.98 0.23 11.23
CA LEU A 79 14.45 1.50 11.73
C LEU A 79 13.49 2.11 10.70
N MET A 80 12.29 2.46 11.14
CA MET A 80 11.25 3.11 10.33
C MET A 80 11.23 4.62 10.62
N ALA A 81 11.33 5.42 9.55
CA ALA A 81 11.08 6.85 9.61
C ALA A 81 9.67 7.18 9.10
N THR A 82 8.97 8.08 9.79
CA THR A 82 7.64 8.56 9.38
C THR A 82 7.69 10.04 9.01
N LEU A 83 7.09 10.38 7.87
CA LEU A 83 6.96 11.76 7.40
C LEU A 83 5.48 12.05 7.16
N PHE A 84 4.91 12.91 8.01
CA PHE A 84 3.52 13.38 7.89
C PHE A 84 3.53 14.91 7.78
N TYR A 85 3.14 15.42 6.61
CA TYR A 85 3.01 16.86 6.38
C TYR A 85 1.66 17.42 6.88
N GLU A 86 0.71 16.54 7.17
CA GLU A 86 -0.59 16.84 7.78
C GLU A 86 -0.87 15.80 8.88
N ALA A 87 -1.60 16.20 9.92
CA ALA A 87 -1.85 15.33 11.06
C ALA A 87 -2.66 14.08 10.67
N SER A 88 -2.12 12.89 10.96
CA SER A 88 -2.77 11.60 10.65
C SER A 88 -2.52 10.54 11.72
N THR A 89 -3.00 10.78 12.95
CA THR A 89 -2.76 9.92 14.12
C THR A 89 -3.10 8.45 13.90
N ARG A 90 -4.20 8.15 13.20
CA ARG A 90 -4.60 6.76 12.96
C ARG A 90 -3.58 6.02 12.09
N THR A 91 -3.08 6.69 11.05
CA THR A 91 -2.08 6.13 10.15
C THR A 91 -0.77 5.95 10.89
N ASP A 92 -0.29 7.00 11.54
CA ASP A 92 0.98 6.98 12.29
C ASP A 92 1.01 5.86 13.34
N LEU A 93 -0.01 5.78 14.20
CA LEU A 93 -0.09 4.74 15.23
C LEU A 93 -0.15 3.33 14.63
N SER A 94 -0.86 3.14 13.51
CA SER A 94 -0.96 1.82 12.89
C SER A 94 0.38 1.34 12.32
N PHE A 95 1.16 2.22 11.69
CA PHE A 95 2.49 1.91 11.17
C PHE A 95 3.49 1.64 12.30
N GLN A 96 3.50 2.49 13.33
CA GLN A 96 4.36 2.28 14.50
C GLN A 96 4.05 0.95 15.21
N ALA A 97 2.76 0.62 15.39
CA ALA A 97 2.36 -0.64 16.00
C ALA A 97 2.79 -1.84 15.14
N ALA A 98 2.62 -1.77 13.81
CA ALA A 98 3.04 -2.82 12.90
C ALA A 98 4.55 -3.05 12.97
N MET A 99 5.37 -1.99 12.92
CA MET A 99 6.82 -2.09 13.00
C MET A 99 7.28 -2.80 14.28
N ARG A 100 6.71 -2.39 15.43
CA ARG A 100 6.98 -3.00 16.74
C ARG A 100 6.56 -4.47 16.81
N HIS A 101 5.40 -4.83 16.25
CA HIS A 101 4.94 -6.22 16.19
C HIS A 101 5.87 -7.13 15.37
N LEU A 102 6.61 -6.55 14.43
CA LEU A 102 7.57 -7.23 13.58
C LEU A 102 9.02 -7.13 14.10
N GLY A 103 9.23 -6.52 15.28
CA GLY A 103 10.51 -6.40 15.96
C GLY A 103 11.42 -5.26 15.47
N GLY A 104 10.84 -4.32 14.73
CA GLY A 104 11.52 -3.09 14.32
C GLY A 104 11.27 -1.92 15.26
N GLU A 105 11.96 -0.80 14.99
CA GLU A 105 11.84 0.47 15.71
C GLU A 105 11.25 1.58 14.84
#